data_AF-J4KMK8-F1
#
_entry.id   AF-J4KMK8-F1
#
_cell.length_a   1.000
_cell.length_b   1.000
_cell.length_c   1.000
_cell.angle_alpha   90.00
_cell.angle_beta   90.00
_cell.angle_gamma   90.00
#
_symmetry.space_group_name_H-M   'P 1'
#
loop_
_entity.id
_entity.type
_entity.pdbx_description
1 polymer ?
#
loop_
_entity_poly.entity_id
_entity_poly.type
_entity_poly.pdbx_seq_one_letter_code
_entity_poly.pdbx_strand_id
1 'polypeptide(L)'
;MAGSDATTARHSPEPEEAHELEAGLLEKKTKLPLAQPRLLTQVTLITEKLHPAFYIAFWIATSSGVILFNKWVLAAANFRFPLFLTTWHMTFAAAMTQLMARYTTLLDSRHKVPMDFEIYKRAILPIVILFSLSLIGGNLAYLYLSVSFIQMLKASNAVVTLLATWAFKIVPPNFKVLGNVSLIVLGVVIASFGEIQFHALGFLFQVCGIIFEALRLVMVQRLLSSPEFKMSPMVSLYYYAPACAAINGALMAVVEVPRMRLADFSSVGIPLFIVNACVAFLLNVSTVLLIGKTSAVVLTMSGILKDILLVASSILLFGDPVTGQQFVGYSIALGGLVYYKLGSETLSAIAKETTLEVNDIRQNHPARLRYVLFAAALFMFCLLWVSLRTNAP
;
A
#
# COMPACT_ATOMS: atom_id res chain seq x y z
N MET A 1 20.42 -13.26 -68.99
CA MET A 1 21.78 -13.22 -68.42
C MET A 1 22.01 -11.82 -67.87
N ALA A 2 22.37 -11.72 -66.58
CA ALA A 2 23.02 -10.63 -65.81
C ALA A 2 22.79 -9.17 -66.27
N GLY A 3 22.46 -8.17 -65.44
CA GLY A 3 22.60 -7.96 -64.00
C GLY A 3 22.91 -6.47 -63.78
N SER A 4 22.42 -5.86 -62.70
CA SER A 4 23.04 -4.71 -61.99
C SER A 4 22.08 -4.19 -60.91
N ASP A 5 22.27 -4.69 -59.69
CA ASP A 5 21.71 -4.14 -58.45
C ASP A 5 22.40 -2.81 -58.10
N ALA A 6 21.62 -1.79 -57.78
CA ALA A 6 22.08 -0.61 -57.03
C ALA A 6 21.50 -0.68 -55.61
N THR A 7 22.33 -1.16 -54.70
CA THR A 7 22.05 -1.30 -53.26
C THR A 7 22.07 0.07 -52.59
N THR A 8 20.90 0.63 -52.27
CA THR A 8 20.80 1.76 -51.33
C THR A 8 20.92 1.22 -49.91
N ALA A 9 22.12 1.31 -49.33
CA ALA A 9 22.39 0.97 -47.94
C ALA A 9 21.51 1.84 -47.01
N ARG A 10 20.55 1.21 -46.32
CA ARG A 10 19.90 1.80 -45.15
C ARG A 10 20.91 1.74 -44.01
N HIS A 11 21.42 2.90 -43.62
CA HIS A 11 22.25 3.05 -42.43
C HIS A 11 21.38 2.73 -41.21
N SER A 12 21.67 1.61 -40.55
CA SER A 12 21.11 1.26 -39.24
C SER A 12 21.72 2.20 -38.20
N PRO A 13 20.94 2.88 -37.35
CA PRO A 13 21.52 3.73 -36.31
C PRO A 13 22.35 2.88 -35.34
N GLU A 14 23.51 3.40 -34.94
CA GLU A 14 24.40 2.77 -33.97
C GLU A 14 23.70 2.59 -32.60
N PRO A 15 24.11 1.59 -31.80
CA PRO A 15 23.41 1.21 -30.56
C PRO A 15 23.32 2.31 -29.51
N GLU A 16 24.16 3.36 -29.57
CA GLU A 16 24.09 4.52 -28.70
C GLU A 16 22.96 5.49 -29.11
N GLU A 17 22.80 5.78 -30.42
CA GLU A 17 21.69 6.60 -30.94
C GLU A 17 20.34 5.90 -30.77
N ALA A 18 20.29 4.57 -30.88
CA ALA A 18 19.06 3.80 -30.60
C ALA A 18 18.66 3.88 -29.12
N HIS A 19 19.63 3.90 -28.20
CA HIS A 19 19.39 4.07 -26.77
C HIS A 19 18.97 5.50 -26.40
N GLU A 20 19.50 6.53 -27.08
CA GLU A 20 19.07 7.92 -26.89
C GLU A 20 17.69 8.20 -27.51
N LEU A 21 17.35 7.57 -28.64
CA LEU A 21 16.01 7.66 -29.24
C LEU A 21 14.96 6.95 -28.37
N GLU A 22 15.33 5.82 -27.74
CA GLU A 22 14.46 5.08 -26.82
C GLU A 22 14.33 5.78 -25.46
N ALA A 23 15.40 6.41 -24.97
CA ALA A 23 15.37 7.29 -23.80
C ALA A 23 14.53 8.57 -24.04
N GLY A 24 14.66 9.18 -25.22
CA GLY A 24 13.84 10.31 -25.66
C GLY A 24 12.37 9.93 -25.87
N LEU A 25 12.07 8.71 -26.33
CA LEU A 25 10.71 8.19 -26.44
C LEU A 25 10.11 7.81 -25.07
N LEU A 26 10.92 7.39 -24.09
CA LEU A 26 10.50 7.18 -22.71
C LEU A 26 10.25 8.50 -21.97
N GLU A 27 11.07 9.52 -22.21
CA GLU A 27 10.84 10.87 -21.68
C GLU A 27 9.58 11.50 -22.30
N LYS A 28 9.34 11.25 -23.60
CA LYS A 28 8.14 11.71 -24.32
C LYS A 28 6.87 10.92 -23.98
N LYS A 29 6.97 9.64 -23.60
CA LYS A 29 5.85 8.85 -23.04
C LYS A 29 5.50 9.24 -21.61
N THR A 30 6.44 9.79 -20.85
CA THR A 30 6.19 10.35 -19.52
C THR A 30 5.54 11.74 -19.61
N LYS A 31 5.72 12.44 -20.74
CA LYS A 31 5.09 13.73 -21.08
C LYS A 31 3.98 13.59 -22.14
N LEU A 32 3.15 12.55 -22.08
CA LEU A 32 1.91 12.54 -22.87
C LEU A 32 0.91 13.52 -22.22
N PRO A 33 0.39 14.53 -22.94
CA PRO A 33 -0.72 15.31 -22.40
C PRO A 33 -1.90 14.36 -22.23
N LEU A 34 -2.44 14.27 -21.01
CA LEU A 34 -3.73 13.65 -20.77
C LEU A 34 -4.73 14.25 -21.75
N ALA A 35 -5.13 13.49 -22.77
CA ALA A 35 -6.17 13.86 -23.71
C ALA A 35 -7.53 13.80 -23.01
N GLN A 36 -7.78 14.72 -22.08
CA GLN A 36 -9.09 14.95 -21.47
C GLN A 36 -9.28 16.44 -21.12
N PRO A 37 -9.35 17.37 -22.10
CA PRO A 37 -9.61 18.77 -21.79
C PRO A 37 -11.00 18.98 -21.15
N ARG A 38 -11.98 18.10 -21.45
CA ARG A 38 -13.38 18.26 -21.02
C ARG A 38 -13.77 17.50 -19.75
N LEU A 39 -13.04 16.42 -19.41
CA LEU A 39 -13.30 15.60 -18.22
C LEU A 39 -12.65 16.20 -16.96
N LEU A 40 -11.49 16.86 -17.13
CA LEU A 40 -10.90 17.69 -16.08
C LEU A 40 -11.90 18.78 -15.65
N THR A 41 -12.55 19.48 -16.58
CA THR A 41 -13.50 20.58 -16.32
C THR A 41 -14.71 20.16 -15.48
N GLN A 42 -15.28 18.98 -15.69
CA GLN A 42 -16.43 18.52 -14.88
C GLN A 42 -16.04 18.02 -13.48
N VAL A 43 -14.83 17.50 -13.29
CA VAL A 43 -14.29 17.15 -11.96
C VAL A 43 -13.78 18.37 -11.22
N THR A 44 -13.31 19.42 -11.92
CA THR A 44 -12.89 20.68 -11.28
C THR A 44 -14.07 21.44 -10.68
N LEU A 45 -15.26 21.36 -11.30
CA LEU A 45 -16.40 22.17 -10.92
C LEU A 45 -17.17 21.71 -9.66
N ILE A 46 -16.92 20.49 -9.16
CA ILE A 46 -17.56 19.98 -7.92
C ILE A 46 -16.60 19.94 -6.72
N THR A 47 -15.29 20.17 -6.90
CA THR A 47 -14.33 20.22 -5.78
C THR A 47 -13.61 21.55 -5.68
N GLU A 48 -14.30 22.57 -5.18
CA GLU A 48 -13.60 23.69 -4.55
C GLU A 48 -13.22 23.33 -3.10
N LYS A 49 -11.96 23.67 -2.74
CA LYS A 49 -11.52 24.16 -1.40
C LYS A 49 -11.13 23.18 -0.26
N LEU A 50 -10.40 22.09 -0.53
CA LEU A 50 -9.60 21.44 0.54
C LEU A 50 -8.17 21.17 0.05
N HIS A 51 -7.18 21.56 0.88
CA HIS A 51 -5.77 21.37 0.58
C HIS A 51 -5.45 19.87 0.46
N PRO A 52 -4.58 19.42 -0.48
CA PRO A 52 -4.19 18.01 -0.62
C PRO A 52 -3.76 17.33 0.69
N ALA A 53 -3.19 18.10 1.61
CA ALA A 53 -2.82 17.66 2.96
C ALA A 53 -4.00 17.06 3.75
N PHE A 54 -5.23 17.56 3.58
CA PHE A 54 -6.40 17.00 4.23
C PHE A 54 -6.69 15.57 3.76
N TYR A 55 -6.65 15.33 2.45
CA TYR A 55 -6.86 13.99 1.88
C TYR A 55 -5.77 13.01 2.33
N ILE A 56 -4.52 13.49 2.41
CA ILE A 56 -3.40 12.71 2.94
C ILE A 56 -3.67 12.35 4.40
N ALA A 57 -3.92 13.33 5.27
CA ALA A 57 -4.16 13.11 6.69
C ALA A 57 -5.35 12.16 6.92
N PHE A 58 -6.43 12.35 6.16
CA PHE A 58 -7.61 11.50 6.24
C PHE A 58 -7.33 10.05 5.80
N TRP A 59 -6.57 9.86 4.72
CA TRP A 59 -6.14 8.52 4.30
C TRP A 59 -5.22 7.86 5.32
N ILE A 60 -4.27 8.60 5.90
CA ILE A 60 -3.38 8.11 6.96
C ILE A 60 -4.19 7.69 8.18
N ALA A 61 -5.12 8.53 8.64
CA ALA A 61 -5.95 8.28 9.81
C ALA A 61 -6.87 7.06 9.60
N THR A 62 -7.53 6.97 8.44
CA THR A 62 -8.38 5.81 8.11
C THR A 62 -7.56 4.53 7.95
N SER A 63 -6.40 4.58 7.29
CA SER A 63 -5.54 3.40 7.12
C SER A 63 -4.97 2.89 8.44
N SER A 64 -4.42 3.80 9.25
CA SER A 64 -3.88 3.45 10.56
C SER A 64 -4.99 3.00 11.51
N GLY A 65 -6.15 3.67 11.46
CA GLY A 65 -7.34 3.35 12.22
C GLY A 65 -7.81 1.93 11.98
N VAL A 66 -7.95 1.47 10.73
CA VAL A 66 -8.31 0.07 10.43
C VAL A 66 -7.32 -0.91 11.04
N ILE A 67 -6.02 -0.66 10.90
CA ILE A 67 -4.99 -1.60 11.35
C ILE A 67 -5.00 -1.72 12.87
N LEU A 68 -4.98 -0.59 13.58
CA LEU A 68 -5.01 -0.54 15.03
C LEU A 68 -6.32 -1.10 15.57
N PHE A 69 -7.46 -0.78 14.95
CA PHE A 69 -8.76 -1.28 15.35
C PHE A 69 -8.86 -2.80 15.11
N ASN A 70 -8.34 -3.32 14.01
CA ASN A 70 -8.28 -4.77 13.78
C ASN A 70 -7.42 -5.46 14.84
N LYS A 71 -6.24 -4.91 15.18
CA LYS A 71 -5.42 -5.46 16.27
C LYS A 71 -6.19 -5.43 17.60
N TRP A 72 -6.86 -4.33 17.92
CA TRP A 72 -7.64 -4.22 19.14
C TRP A 72 -8.77 -5.25 19.19
N VAL A 73 -9.54 -5.43 18.11
CA VAL A 73 -10.59 -6.46 18.04
C VAL A 73 -10.01 -7.86 18.24
N LEU A 74 -8.95 -8.19 17.49
CA LEU A 74 -8.40 -9.56 17.47
C LEU A 74 -7.63 -9.93 18.73
N ALA A 75 -6.91 -8.98 19.32
CA ALA A 75 -6.05 -9.23 20.48
C ALA A 75 -6.65 -8.70 21.78
N ALA A 76 -7.00 -7.41 21.86
CA ALA A 76 -7.41 -6.77 23.12
C ALA A 76 -8.85 -7.13 23.53
N ALA A 77 -9.79 -7.15 22.58
CA ALA A 77 -11.16 -7.60 22.81
C ALA A 77 -11.29 -9.15 22.79
N ASN A 78 -10.17 -9.87 22.59
CA ASN A 78 -10.09 -11.32 22.58
C ASN A 78 -10.99 -12.03 21.54
N PHE A 79 -11.37 -11.32 20.47
CA PHE A 79 -12.13 -11.90 19.36
C PHE A 79 -11.19 -12.55 18.35
N ARG A 80 -10.76 -13.79 18.61
CA ARG A 80 -9.70 -14.48 17.85
C ARG A 80 -10.19 -15.11 16.52
N PHE A 81 -10.98 -14.37 15.77
CA PHE A 81 -11.58 -14.81 14.50
C PHE A 81 -11.25 -13.85 13.33
N PRO A 82 -10.00 -13.86 12.84
CA PRO A 82 -9.56 -13.00 11.74
C PRO A 82 -10.24 -13.28 10.39
N LEU A 83 -10.66 -14.52 10.10
CA LEU A 83 -11.41 -14.82 8.86
C LEU A 83 -12.82 -14.21 8.92
N PHE A 84 -13.47 -14.23 10.09
CA PHE A 84 -14.72 -13.50 10.30
C PHE A 84 -14.53 -12.01 10.01
N LEU A 85 -13.50 -11.39 10.60
CA LEU A 85 -13.28 -9.96 10.47
C LEU A 85 -13.05 -9.54 9.00
N THR A 86 -12.25 -10.32 8.25
CA THR A 86 -12.04 -10.04 6.82
C THR A 86 -13.28 -10.29 5.97
N THR A 87 -14.04 -11.34 6.26
CA THR A 87 -15.33 -11.63 5.60
C THR A 87 -16.34 -10.52 5.86
N TRP A 88 -16.41 -10.04 7.09
CA TRP A 88 -17.28 -8.94 7.51
C TRP A 88 -16.96 -7.64 6.76
N HIS A 89 -15.67 -7.27 6.66
CA HIS A 89 -15.23 -6.10 5.88
C HIS A 89 -15.59 -6.21 4.40
N MET A 90 -15.33 -7.37 3.78
CA MET A 90 -15.63 -7.57 2.36
C MET A 90 -17.13 -7.60 2.09
N THR A 91 -17.92 -8.20 2.98
CA THR A 91 -19.39 -8.22 2.88
C THR A 91 -19.96 -6.81 3.02
N PHE A 92 -19.49 -6.04 4.00
CA PHE A 92 -19.90 -4.66 4.18
C PHE A 92 -19.50 -3.79 2.98
N ALA A 93 -18.27 -3.94 2.48
CA ALA A 93 -17.81 -3.25 1.27
C ALA A 93 -18.64 -3.63 0.04
N ALA A 94 -19.01 -4.91 -0.11
CA ALA A 94 -19.89 -5.36 -1.18
C ALA A 94 -21.29 -4.72 -1.08
N ALA A 95 -21.88 -4.68 0.11
CA ALA A 95 -23.18 -4.03 0.34
C ALA A 95 -23.13 -2.52 0.05
N MET A 96 -22.12 -1.82 0.57
CA MET A 96 -21.96 -0.38 0.37
C MET A 96 -21.65 -0.01 -1.08
N THR A 97 -20.82 -0.78 -1.77
CA THR A 97 -20.54 -0.54 -3.20
C THR A 97 -21.76 -0.80 -4.08
N GLN A 98 -22.59 -1.79 -3.76
CA GLN A 98 -23.88 -1.99 -4.42
C GLN A 98 -24.87 -0.86 -4.14
N LEU A 99 -24.92 -0.37 -2.90
CA LEU A 99 -25.73 0.78 -2.54
C LEU A 99 -25.28 2.03 -3.31
N MET A 100 -23.99 2.32 -3.32
CA MET A 100 -23.42 3.42 -4.11
C MET A 100 -23.70 3.29 -5.60
N ALA A 101 -23.63 2.08 -6.16
CA ALA A 101 -23.97 1.87 -7.57
C ALA A 101 -25.42 2.21 -7.90
N ARG A 102 -26.32 2.17 -6.90
CA ARG A 102 -27.75 2.43 -7.06
C ARG A 102 -28.11 3.90 -6.85
N TYR A 103 -27.38 4.59 -5.96
CA TYR A 103 -27.69 5.96 -5.53
C TYR A 103 -26.65 7.01 -5.97
N THR A 104 -25.56 6.61 -6.63
CA THR A 104 -24.48 7.54 -6.98
C THR A 104 -23.86 7.21 -8.35
N THR A 105 -23.52 8.26 -9.10
CA THR A 105 -22.84 8.18 -10.41
C THR A 105 -21.35 7.84 -10.32
N LEU A 106 -20.79 7.75 -9.11
CA LEU A 106 -19.37 7.43 -8.86
C LEU A 106 -18.96 6.07 -9.43
N LEU A 107 -19.92 5.17 -9.65
CA LEU A 107 -19.69 3.84 -10.24
C LEU A 107 -20.12 3.73 -11.71
N ASP A 108 -20.56 4.81 -12.38
CA ASP A 108 -21.07 4.76 -13.76
C ASP A 108 -20.04 4.26 -14.79
N SER A 109 -18.75 4.37 -14.46
CA SER A 109 -17.66 3.77 -15.24
C SER A 109 -17.77 2.25 -15.38
N ARG A 110 -18.59 1.57 -14.56
CA ARG A 110 -18.91 0.15 -14.70
C ARG A 110 -19.51 -0.22 -16.06
N HIS A 111 -20.32 0.67 -16.64
CA HIS A 111 -21.03 0.40 -17.90
C HIS A 111 -20.09 0.39 -19.10
N LYS A 112 -18.86 0.89 -18.92
CA LYS A 112 -17.81 0.92 -19.96
C LYS A 112 -16.98 -0.36 -19.98
N VAL A 113 -17.13 -1.24 -19.01
CA VAL A 113 -16.40 -2.50 -18.98
C VAL A 113 -17.31 -3.64 -19.44
N PRO A 114 -17.04 -4.26 -20.60
CA PRO A 114 -17.71 -5.49 -20.99
C PRO A 114 -17.23 -6.61 -20.06
N MET A 115 -17.95 -6.86 -18.98
CA MET A 115 -17.65 -7.94 -18.05
C MET A 115 -18.46 -9.18 -18.42
N ASP A 116 -17.89 -10.02 -19.29
CA ASP A 116 -18.41 -11.35 -19.53
C ASP A 116 -18.01 -12.30 -18.39
N PHE A 117 -18.81 -13.31 -18.11
CA PHE A 117 -18.58 -14.30 -17.06
C PHE A 117 -17.27 -15.06 -17.26
N GLU A 118 -16.91 -15.34 -18.51
CA GLU A 118 -15.65 -16.01 -18.86
C GLU A 118 -14.43 -15.11 -18.61
N ILE A 119 -14.54 -13.80 -18.87
CA ILE A 119 -13.51 -12.81 -18.54
C ILE A 119 -13.39 -12.68 -17.03
N TYR A 120 -14.50 -12.64 -16.30
CA TYR A 120 -14.52 -12.58 -14.84
C TYR A 120 -13.79 -13.79 -14.23
N LYS A 121 -14.10 -15.01 -14.68
CA LYS A 121 -13.42 -16.23 -14.21
C LYS A 121 -11.94 -16.24 -14.54
N ARG A 122 -11.55 -15.86 -15.75
CA ARG A 122 -10.15 -16.00 -16.20
C ARG A 122 -9.26 -14.88 -15.66
N ALA A 123 -9.76 -13.66 -15.55
CA ALA A 123 -8.97 -12.49 -15.19
C ALA A 123 -9.19 -12.04 -13.74
N ILE A 124 -10.43 -12.03 -13.25
CA ILE A 124 -10.76 -11.49 -11.93
C ILE A 124 -10.64 -12.55 -10.83
N LEU A 125 -11.15 -13.76 -11.04
CA LEU A 125 -11.16 -14.79 -10.00
C LEU A 125 -9.77 -15.10 -9.41
N PRO A 126 -8.67 -15.23 -10.20
CA PRO A 126 -7.33 -15.45 -9.63
C PRO A 126 -6.86 -14.26 -8.78
N ILE A 127 -7.19 -13.03 -9.18
CA ILE A 127 -6.87 -11.81 -8.42
C ILE A 127 -7.61 -11.83 -7.08
N VAL A 128 -8.89 -12.21 -7.08
CA VAL A 128 -9.72 -12.32 -5.88
C VAL A 128 -9.17 -13.40 -4.94
N ILE A 129 -8.78 -14.57 -5.46
CA ILE A 129 -8.17 -15.64 -4.64
C ILE A 129 -6.89 -15.15 -3.96
N LEU A 130 -5.98 -14.51 -4.71
CA LEU A 130 -4.76 -13.95 -4.15
C LEU A 130 -5.04 -12.85 -3.12
N PHE A 131 -6.06 -12.02 -3.36
CA PHE A 131 -6.47 -10.99 -2.40
C PHE A 131 -7.03 -11.60 -1.12
N SER A 132 -7.89 -12.60 -1.24
CA SER A 132 -8.41 -13.36 -0.11
C SER A 132 -7.28 -13.96 0.72
N LEU A 133 -6.33 -14.65 0.08
CA LEU A 133 -5.18 -15.25 0.77
C LEU A 133 -4.27 -14.18 1.42
N SER A 134 -4.07 -13.03 0.78
CA SER A 134 -3.28 -11.93 1.36
C SER A 134 -3.95 -11.33 2.59
N LEU A 135 -5.28 -11.14 2.55
CA LEU A 135 -6.07 -10.66 3.69
C LEU A 135 -6.05 -11.66 4.85
N ILE A 136 -6.18 -12.95 4.56
CA ILE A 136 -6.17 -14.01 5.58
C ILE A 136 -4.80 -14.07 6.27
N GLY A 137 -3.71 -14.18 5.49
CA GLY A 137 -2.35 -14.22 6.04
C GLY A 137 -2.00 -12.97 6.84
N GLY A 138 -2.37 -11.80 6.31
CA GLY A 138 -2.12 -10.51 6.98
C GLY A 138 -2.90 -10.33 8.28
N ASN A 139 -4.14 -10.81 8.37
CA ASN A 139 -4.92 -10.69 9.62
C ASN A 139 -4.60 -11.79 10.64
N LEU A 140 -4.24 -13.00 10.19
CA LEU A 140 -3.73 -14.05 11.06
C LEU A 140 -2.43 -13.62 11.76
N ALA A 141 -1.56 -12.86 11.07
CA ALA A 141 -0.33 -12.36 11.66
C ALA A 141 -0.57 -11.50 12.92
N TYR A 142 -1.68 -10.74 13.01
CA TYR A 142 -2.00 -9.92 14.19
C TYR A 142 -2.25 -10.74 15.47
N LEU A 143 -2.57 -12.03 15.35
CA LEU A 143 -2.73 -12.91 16.52
C LEU A 143 -1.40 -13.30 17.15
N TYR A 144 -0.31 -13.24 16.39
CA TYR A 144 0.99 -13.79 16.80
C TYR A 144 2.09 -12.74 16.90
N LEU A 145 1.98 -11.63 16.15
CA LEU A 145 3.03 -10.61 16.04
C LEU A 145 2.54 -9.23 16.51
N SER A 146 3.48 -8.40 16.93
CA SER A 146 3.26 -6.98 17.23
C SER A 146 2.88 -6.21 15.95
N VAL A 147 2.13 -5.11 16.09
CA VAL A 147 1.75 -4.30 14.93
C VAL A 147 2.99 -3.60 14.35
N SER A 148 3.89 -3.17 15.23
CA SER A 148 5.20 -2.64 14.84
C SER A 148 5.96 -3.60 13.94
N PHE A 149 6.10 -4.87 14.33
CA PHE A 149 6.85 -5.84 13.54
C PHE A 149 6.17 -6.21 12.22
N ILE A 150 4.84 -6.38 12.22
CA ILE A 150 4.08 -6.59 10.98
C ILE A 150 4.33 -5.44 9.99
N GLN A 151 4.36 -4.20 10.49
CA GLN A 151 4.61 -3.04 9.66
C GLN A 151 6.04 -2.98 9.13
N MET A 152 7.03 -3.38 9.94
CA MET A 152 8.42 -3.54 9.48
C MET A 152 8.53 -4.57 8.37
N LEU A 153 7.87 -5.74 8.51
CA LEU A 153 7.86 -6.78 7.48
C LEU A 153 7.22 -6.31 6.17
N LYS A 154 6.18 -5.47 6.24
CA LYS A 154 5.50 -4.91 5.06
C LYS A 154 6.41 -4.04 4.18
N ALA A 155 7.52 -3.50 4.70
CA ALA A 155 8.51 -2.82 3.86
C ALA A 155 9.06 -3.73 2.75
N SER A 156 9.13 -5.04 3.00
CA SER A 156 9.53 -6.05 2.02
C SER A 156 8.55 -6.21 0.85
N ASN A 157 7.32 -5.69 0.95
CA ASN A 157 6.34 -5.79 -0.13
C ASN A 157 6.86 -5.16 -1.43
N ALA A 158 7.64 -4.08 -1.34
CA ALA A 158 8.30 -3.47 -2.48
C ALA A 158 9.28 -4.42 -3.19
N VAL A 159 10.03 -5.21 -2.41
CA VAL A 159 10.97 -6.23 -2.90
C VAL A 159 10.22 -7.36 -3.60
N VAL A 160 9.25 -7.94 -2.90
CA VAL A 160 8.51 -9.10 -3.39
C VAL A 160 7.70 -8.75 -4.63
N THR A 161 7.12 -7.53 -4.67
CA THR A 161 6.44 -7.01 -5.87
C THR A 161 7.40 -6.86 -7.05
N LEU A 162 8.62 -6.38 -6.84
CA LEU A 162 9.63 -6.30 -7.92
C LEU A 162 10.02 -7.69 -8.44
N LEU A 163 10.27 -8.64 -7.54
CA LEU A 163 10.59 -10.01 -7.95
C LEU A 163 9.43 -10.65 -8.72
N ALA A 164 8.19 -10.38 -8.30
CA ALA A 164 7.00 -10.81 -9.01
C ALA A 164 6.87 -10.15 -10.40
N THR A 165 7.15 -8.85 -10.56
CA THR A 165 7.10 -8.21 -11.89
C THR A 165 8.14 -8.79 -12.86
N TRP A 166 9.31 -9.19 -12.36
CA TRP A 166 10.32 -9.90 -13.15
C TRP A 166 9.90 -11.32 -13.50
N ALA A 167 9.34 -12.07 -12.54
CA ALA A 167 8.85 -13.42 -12.77
C ALA A 167 7.75 -13.45 -13.86
N PHE A 168 6.87 -12.45 -13.87
CA PHE A 168 5.82 -12.29 -14.88
C PHE A 168 6.28 -11.57 -16.16
N LYS A 169 7.58 -11.23 -16.27
CA LYS A 169 8.19 -10.54 -17.42
C LYS A 169 7.49 -9.23 -17.78
N ILE A 170 6.96 -8.51 -16.79
CA ILE A 170 6.36 -7.18 -17.01
C ILE A 170 7.45 -6.13 -17.19
N VAL A 171 8.54 -6.24 -16.44
CA VAL A 171 9.70 -5.34 -16.47
C VAL A 171 10.96 -6.19 -16.60
N PRO A 172 11.95 -5.80 -17.43
CA PRO A 172 13.21 -6.53 -17.54
C PRO A 172 13.99 -6.48 -16.21
N PRO A 173 14.68 -7.57 -15.83
CA PRO A 173 15.55 -7.58 -14.66
C PRO A 173 16.63 -6.52 -14.75
N ASN A 174 16.81 -5.75 -13.68
CA ASN A 174 17.88 -4.74 -13.58
C ASN A 174 18.63 -4.95 -12.26
N PHE A 175 19.89 -5.39 -12.37
CA PHE A 175 20.74 -5.68 -11.21
C PHE A 175 21.07 -4.44 -10.37
N LYS A 176 21.05 -3.24 -10.95
CA LYS A 176 21.17 -1.99 -10.16
C LYS A 176 19.96 -1.81 -9.24
N VAL A 177 18.76 -2.11 -9.75
CA VAL A 177 17.54 -2.08 -8.94
C VAL A 177 17.57 -3.19 -7.89
N LEU A 178 18.09 -4.37 -8.20
CA LEU A 178 18.26 -5.45 -7.22
C LEU A 178 19.15 -5.02 -6.05
N GLY A 179 20.29 -4.37 -6.34
CA GLY A 179 21.18 -3.83 -5.31
C GLY A 179 20.48 -2.84 -4.39
N ASN A 180 19.71 -1.90 -4.97
CA ASN A 180 18.96 -0.90 -4.21
C ASN A 180 17.92 -1.53 -3.28
N VAL A 181 17.23 -2.56 -3.77
CA VAL A 181 16.18 -3.25 -3.04
C VAL A 181 16.75 -4.24 -2.00
N SER A 182 17.98 -4.71 -2.18
CA SER A 182 18.68 -5.58 -1.20
C SER A 182 18.89 -4.87 0.14
N LEU A 183 19.04 -3.54 0.14
CA LEU A 183 19.12 -2.75 1.37
C LEU A 183 17.84 -2.85 2.21
N ILE A 184 16.68 -2.94 1.56
CA ILE A 184 15.39 -3.11 2.23
C ILE A 184 15.36 -4.47 2.93
N VAL A 185 15.77 -5.53 2.23
CA VAL A 185 15.85 -6.89 2.78
C VAL A 185 16.78 -6.95 3.97
N LEU A 186 17.98 -6.36 3.86
CA LEU A 186 18.94 -6.29 4.96
C LEU A 186 18.35 -5.63 6.20
N GLY A 187 17.70 -4.47 6.04
CA GLY A 187 17.05 -3.78 7.15
C GLY A 187 15.95 -4.62 7.82
N VAL A 188 15.13 -5.31 7.02
CA VAL A 188 14.07 -6.18 7.55
C VAL A 188 14.64 -7.39 8.28
N VAL A 189 15.74 -7.99 7.80
CA VAL A 189 16.43 -9.09 8.47
C VAL A 189 16.99 -8.64 9.82
N ILE A 190 17.69 -7.49 9.87
CA ILE A 190 18.22 -6.92 11.12
C ILE A 190 17.09 -6.66 12.11
N ALA A 191 15.97 -6.09 11.65
CA ALA A 191 14.82 -5.83 12.48
C ALA A 191 14.16 -7.12 12.99
N SER A 192 14.10 -8.17 12.17
CA SER A 192 13.53 -9.46 12.57
C SER A 192 14.33 -10.14 13.68
N PHE A 193 15.66 -10.03 13.67
CA PHE A 193 16.50 -10.55 14.76
C PHE A 193 16.34 -9.77 16.07
N GLY A 194 15.86 -8.53 16.02
CA GLY A 194 15.62 -7.72 17.22
C GLY A 194 14.21 -7.87 17.80
N GLU A 195 13.33 -8.69 17.22
CA GLU A 195 11.97 -8.88 17.71
C GLU A 195 11.94 -9.79 18.95
N ILE A 196 11.40 -9.25 20.05
CA ILE A 196 11.34 -9.95 21.34
C ILE A 196 10.24 -11.02 21.32
N GLN A 197 9.08 -10.70 20.72
CA GLN A 197 7.92 -11.57 20.63
C GLN A 197 7.87 -12.33 19.30
N PHE A 198 9.03 -12.81 18.83
CA PHE A 198 9.10 -13.47 17.54
C PHE A 198 8.37 -14.81 17.57
N HIS A 199 7.32 -14.94 16.75
CA HIS A 199 6.59 -16.19 16.57
C HIS A 199 6.67 -16.64 15.11
N ALA A 200 7.38 -17.75 14.86
CA ALA A 200 7.66 -18.24 13.50
C ALA A 200 6.41 -18.47 12.64
N LEU A 201 5.33 -19.01 13.24
CA LEU A 201 4.05 -19.20 12.52
C LEU A 201 3.43 -17.87 12.06
N GLY A 202 3.43 -16.85 12.92
CA GLY A 202 2.93 -15.52 12.58
C GLY A 202 3.76 -14.85 11.49
N PHE A 203 5.09 -15.00 11.59
CA PHE A 203 6.02 -14.54 10.57
C PHE A 203 5.74 -15.21 9.21
N LEU A 204 5.54 -16.53 9.19
CA LEU A 204 5.22 -17.26 7.96
C LEU A 204 3.90 -16.79 7.34
N PHE A 205 2.83 -16.63 8.15
CA PHE A 205 1.56 -16.08 7.67
C PHE A 205 1.73 -14.69 7.06
N GLN A 206 2.52 -13.83 7.70
CA GLN A 206 2.80 -12.48 7.21
C GLN A 206 3.59 -12.51 5.89
N VAL A 207 4.64 -13.33 5.78
CA VAL A 207 5.44 -13.47 4.55
C VAL A 207 4.60 -14.03 3.41
N CYS A 208 3.81 -15.10 3.65
CA CYS A 208 2.87 -15.62 2.66
C CYS A 208 1.85 -14.55 2.24
N GLY A 209 1.32 -13.77 3.19
CA GLY A 209 0.42 -12.66 2.92
C GLY A 209 1.05 -11.60 2.00
N ILE A 210 2.32 -11.23 2.25
CA ILE A 210 3.08 -10.31 1.39
C ILE A 210 3.29 -10.88 -0.01
N ILE A 211 3.60 -12.17 -0.14
CA ILE A 211 3.75 -12.83 -1.46
C ILE A 211 2.45 -12.80 -2.24
N PHE A 212 1.33 -13.19 -1.63
CA PHE A 212 0.03 -13.15 -2.29
C PHE A 212 -0.40 -11.73 -2.66
N GLU A 213 -0.11 -10.76 -1.80
CA GLU A 213 -0.36 -9.34 -2.07
C GLU A 213 0.46 -8.83 -3.27
N ALA A 214 1.75 -9.15 -3.33
CA ALA A 214 2.62 -8.80 -4.44
C ALA A 214 2.12 -9.42 -5.76
N LEU A 215 1.78 -10.71 -5.75
CA LEU A 215 1.22 -11.40 -6.92
C LEU A 215 -0.09 -10.76 -7.38
N ARG A 216 -1.00 -10.43 -6.43
CA ARG A 216 -2.24 -9.72 -6.70
C ARG A 216 -1.97 -8.38 -7.40
N LEU A 217 -1.05 -7.57 -6.86
CA LEU A 217 -0.70 -6.27 -7.42
C LEU A 217 -0.17 -6.37 -8.86
N VAL A 218 0.69 -7.36 -9.13
CA VAL A 218 1.22 -7.64 -10.47
C VAL A 218 0.11 -8.07 -11.44
N MET A 219 -0.81 -8.93 -11.01
CA MET A 219 -1.95 -9.34 -11.84
C MET A 219 -2.92 -8.18 -12.12
N VAL A 220 -3.21 -7.35 -11.13
CA VAL A 220 -4.01 -6.13 -11.30
C VAL A 220 -3.32 -5.16 -12.27
N GLN A 221 -2.01 -4.95 -12.12
CA GLN A 221 -1.23 -4.10 -13.03
C GLN A 221 -1.33 -4.60 -14.47
N ARG A 222 -1.19 -5.91 -14.69
CA ARG A 222 -1.34 -6.51 -16.02
C ARG A 222 -2.75 -6.31 -16.59
N LEU A 223 -3.79 -6.50 -15.79
CA LEU A 223 -5.17 -6.30 -16.20
C LEU A 223 -5.44 -4.85 -16.60
N LEU A 224 -5.05 -3.90 -15.76
CA LEU A 224 -5.26 -2.46 -15.98
C LEU A 224 -4.37 -1.85 -17.08
N SER A 225 -3.30 -2.54 -17.47
CA SER A 225 -2.46 -2.12 -18.61
C SER A 225 -3.18 -2.30 -19.95
N SER A 226 -4.24 -3.11 -20.00
CA SER A 226 -5.05 -3.31 -21.20
C SER A 226 -6.02 -2.12 -21.37
N PRO A 227 -6.08 -1.46 -22.55
CA PRO A 227 -6.93 -0.28 -22.77
C PRO A 227 -8.42 -0.50 -22.45
N GLU A 228 -8.88 -1.74 -22.63
CA GLU A 228 -10.28 -2.16 -22.46
C GLU A 228 -10.71 -2.31 -20.99
N PHE A 229 -9.75 -2.44 -20.05
CA PHE A 229 -10.03 -2.76 -18.64
C PHE A 229 -9.57 -1.69 -17.65
N LYS A 230 -9.38 -0.44 -18.10
CA LYS A 230 -9.03 0.67 -17.20
C LYS A 230 -10.19 0.98 -16.25
N MET A 231 -10.07 0.50 -15.01
CA MET A 231 -11.02 0.72 -13.93
C MET A 231 -10.44 1.64 -12.86
N SER A 232 -11.30 2.42 -12.21
CA SER A 232 -10.92 3.09 -10.96
C SER A 232 -10.83 2.05 -9.83
N PRO A 233 -10.00 2.26 -8.78
CA PRO A 233 -9.89 1.32 -7.67
C PRO A 233 -11.23 1.04 -6.97
N MET A 234 -12.16 2.00 -6.96
CA MET A 234 -13.51 1.81 -6.41
C MET A 234 -14.35 0.82 -7.24
N VAL A 235 -14.25 0.90 -8.57
CA VAL A 235 -14.94 -0.04 -9.47
C VAL A 235 -14.33 -1.44 -9.34
N SER A 236 -13.00 -1.54 -9.21
CA SER A 236 -12.34 -2.81 -8.91
C SER A 236 -12.85 -3.42 -7.60
N LEU A 237 -13.05 -2.61 -6.56
CA LEU A 237 -13.61 -3.08 -5.29
C LEU A 237 -15.03 -3.64 -5.45
N TYR A 238 -15.89 -3.01 -6.27
CA TYR A 238 -17.24 -3.53 -6.57
C TYR A 238 -17.21 -4.94 -7.16
N TYR A 239 -16.24 -5.24 -8.04
CA TYR A 239 -16.11 -6.58 -8.63
C TYR A 239 -15.42 -7.60 -7.72
N TYR A 240 -14.48 -7.17 -6.87
CA TYR A 240 -13.69 -8.06 -6.02
C TYR A 240 -14.36 -8.36 -4.68
N ALA A 241 -15.03 -7.38 -4.05
CA ALA A 241 -15.54 -7.52 -2.69
C ALA A 241 -16.55 -8.66 -2.51
N PRO A 242 -17.56 -8.86 -3.39
CA PRO A 242 -18.51 -9.97 -3.24
C PRO A 242 -17.83 -11.35 -3.35
N ALA A 243 -16.92 -11.51 -4.30
CA ALA A 243 -16.20 -12.78 -4.48
C ALA A 243 -15.19 -13.03 -3.35
N CYS A 244 -14.53 -11.98 -2.83
CA CYS A 244 -13.67 -12.09 -1.64
C CYS A 244 -14.48 -12.50 -0.42
N ALA A 245 -15.67 -11.92 -0.22
CA ALA A 245 -16.57 -12.28 0.87
C ALA A 245 -17.02 -13.75 0.76
N ALA A 246 -17.31 -14.24 -0.46
CA ALA A 246 -17.69 -15.63 -0.67
C ALA A 246 -16.54 -16.60 -0.37
N ILE A 247 -15.32 -16.34 -0.87
CA ILE A 247 -14.15 -17.20 -0.64
C ILE A 247 -13.74 -17.17 0.83
N ASN A 248 -13.60 -15.99 1.43
CA ASN A 248 -13.25 -15.85 2.85
C ASN A 248 -14.35 -16.45 3.75
N GLY A 249 -15.62 -16.25 3.39
CA GLY A 249 -16.77 -16.79 4.12
C GLY A 249 -16.84 -18.32 4.06
N ALA A 250 -16.53 -18.94 2.93
CA ALA A 250 -16.44 -20.39 2.82
C ALA A 250 -15.34 -20.95 3.72
N LEU A 251 -14.16 -20.32 3.74
CA LEU A 251 -13.06 -20.75 4.62
C LEU A 251 -13.38 -20.49 6.10
N MET A 252 -13.97 -19.35 6.43
CA MET A 252 -14.47 -19.01 7.76
C MET A 252 -15.47 -20.06 8.26
N ALA A 253 -16.40 -20.51 7.41
CA ALA A 253 -17.40 -21.52 7.73
C ALA A 253 -16.79 -22.87 8.12
N VAL A 254 -15.65 -23.23 7.53
CA VAL A 254 -14.94 -24.49 7.82
C VAL A 254 -14.02 -24.35 9.03
N VAL A 255 -13.29 -23.23 9.15
CA VAL A 255 -12.18 -23.09 10.12
C VAL A 255 -12.62 -22.45 11.44
N GLU A 256 -13.42 -21.38 11.38
CA GLU A 256 -13.72 -20.55 12.55
C GLU A 256 -15.13 -20.78 13.09
N VAL A 257 -16.14 -20.91 12.22
CA VAL A 257 -17.55 -21.09 12.64
C VAL A 257 -17.74 -22.25 13.64
N PRO A 258 -17.08 -23.42 13.49
CA PRO A 258 -17.21 -24.49 14.48
C PRO A 258 -16.71 -24.14 15.89
N ARG A 259 -15.88 -23.10 16.01
CA ARG A 259 -15.29 -22.61 17.27
C ARG A 259 -15.98 -21.35 17.81
N MET A 260 -16.75 -20.65 16.98
CA MET A 260 -17.43 -19.41 17.36
C MET A 260 -18.58 -19.68 18.33
N ARG A 261 -18.66 -18.88 19.39
CA ARG A 261 -19.79 -18.85 20.32
C ARG A 261 -20.40 -17.45 20.31
N LEU A 262 -21.70 -17.35 20.60
CA LEU A 262 -22.38 -16.05 20.72
C LEU A 262 -21.74 -15.14 21.79
N ALA A 263 -21.15 -15.74 22.84
CA ALA A 263 -20.42 -15.02 23.88
C ALA A 263 -19.15 -14.33 23.37
N ASP A 264 -18.57 -14.76 22.24
CA ASP A 264 -17.38 -14.10 21.69
C ASP A 264 -17.76 -12.74 21.09
N PHE A 265 -18.99 -12.59 20.58
CA PHE A 265 -19.47 -11.34 19.97
C PHE A 265 -19.81 -10.26 20.99
N SER A 266 -20.14 -10.63 22.24
CA SER A 266 -20.44 -9.65 23.29
C SER A 266 -19.20 -8.92 23.79
N SER A 267 -18.01 -9.51 23.62
CA SER A 267 -16.73 -8.88 23.99
C SER A 267 -16.42 -7.62 23.18
N VAL A 268 -16.81 -7.60 21.91
CA VAL A 268 -16.62 -6.47 21.00
C VAL A 268 -17.89 -5.63 20.92
N GLY A 269 -19.06 -6.25 20.85
CA GLY A 269 -20.34 -5.58 20.64
C GLY A 269 -20.63 -5.26 19.16
N ILE A 270 -21.90 -5.46 18.77
CA ILE A 270 -22.38 -5.26 17.39
C ILE A 270 -22.08 -3.84 16.84
N PRO A 271 -22.28 -2.75 17.61
CA PRO A 271 -21.99 -1.40 17.10
C PRO A 271 -20.53 -1.22 16.70
N LEU A 272 -19.59 -1.79 17.48
CA LEU A 272 -18.15 -1.66 17.19
C LEU A 272 -17.75 -2.44 15.95
N PHE A 273 -18.38 -3.58 15.64
CA PHE A 273 -18.18 -4.26 14.36
C PHE A 273 -18.65 -3.41 13.18
N ILE A 274 -19.78 -2.72 13.30
CA ILE A 274 -20.28 -1.82 12.24
C ILE A 274 -19.31 -0.65 12.07
N VAL A 275 -18.89 0.00 13.16
CA VAL A 275 -17.90 1.10 13.08
C VAL A 275 -16.60 0.62 12.46
N ASN A 276 -16.08 -0.54 12.88
CA ASN A 276 -14.86 -1.11 12.33
C ASN A 276 -14.97 -1.36 10.80
N ALA A 277 -16.08 -1.91 10.33
CA ALA A 277 -16.33 -2.08 8.89
C ALA A 277 -16.53 -0.75 8.15
N CYS A 278 -17.16 0.25 8.77
CA CYS A 278 -17.28 1.59 8.23
C CYS A 278 -15.90 2.23 8.01
N VAL A 279 -14.98 2.12 8.99
CA VAL A 279 -13.60 2.63 8.85
C VAL A 279 -12.86 1.88 7.74
N ALA A 280 -13.04 0.55 7.63
CA ALA A 280 -12.47 -0.26 6.55
C ALA A 280 -12.99 0.14 5.16
N PHE A 281 -14.29 0.44 5.04
CA PHE A 281 -14.86 0.96 3.81
C PHE A 281 -14.36 2.38 3.51
N LEU A 282 -14.27 3.23 4.53
CA LEU A 282 -13.80 4.61 4.40
C LEU A 282 -12.35 4.69 3.94
N LEU A 283 -11.51 3.73 4.33
CA LEU A 283 -10.14 3.58 3.80
C LEU A 283 -10.13 3.38 2.26
N ASN A 284 -11.07 2.60 1.72
CA ASN A 284 -11.16 2.39 0.28
C ASN A 284 -11.59 3.69 -0.42
N VAL A 285 -12.56 4.40 0.14
CA VAL A 285 -13.01 5.70 -0.37
C VAL A 285 -11.89 6.74 -0.31
N SER A 286 -11.19 6.86 0.83
CA SER A 286 -10.09 7.79 1.02
C SER A 286 -8.93 7.52 0.07
N THR A 287 -8.65 6.24 -0.22
CA THR A 287 -7.62 5.84 -1.20
C THR A 287 -7.96 6.35 -2.60
N VAL A 288 -9.21 6.20 -3.03
CA VAL A 288 -9.66 6.67 -4.36
C VAL A 288 -9.60 8.19 -4.45
N LEU A 289 -10.04 8.91 -3.41
CA LEU A 289 -9.95 10.36 -3.34
C LEU A 289 -8.51 10.84 -3.39
N LEU A 290 -7.62 10.17 -2.65
CA LEU A 290 -6.21 10.53 -2.61
C LEU A 290 -5.53 10.32 -3.96
N ILE A 291 -5.76 9.18 -4.62
CA ILE A 291 -5.24 8.90 -5.96
C ILE A 291 -5.73 9.94 -6.98
N GLY A 292 -6.98 10.37 -6.86
CA GLY A 292 -7.55 11.39 -7.75
C GLY A 292 -7.03 12.81 -7.52
N LYS A 293 -6.40 13.11 -6.38
CA LYS A 293 -5.98 14.47 -5.99
C LYS A 293 -4.47 14.64 -5.81
N THR A 294 -3.69 13.56 -5.87
CA THR A 294 -2.25 13.59 -5.61
C THR A 294 -1.46 12.85 -6.68
N SER A 295 -0.15 13.09 -6.74
CA SER A 295 0.76 12.40 -7.65
C SER A 295 1.24 11.05 -7.08
N ALA A 296 1.75 10.17 -7.94
CA ALA A 296 2.36 8.91 -7.52
C ALA A 296 3.49 9.09 -6.49
N VAL A 297 4.25 10.19 -6.60
CA VAL A 297 5.33 10.54 -5.66
C VAL A 297 4.75 10.89 -4.29
N VAL A 298 3.72 11.75 -4.24
CA VAL A 298 3.05 12.14 -2.99
C VAL A 298 2.39 10.95 -2.30
N LEU A 299 1.72 10.07 -3.06
CA LEU A 299 1.16 8.82 -2.56
C LEU A 299 2.23 7.95 -1.89
N THR A 300 3.39 7.83 -2.52
CA THR A 300 4.49 7.00 -2.01
C THR A 300 5.09 7.59 -0.73
N MET A 301 5.36 8.90 -0.70
CA MET A 301 5.86 9.57 0.50
C MET A 301 4.86 9.52 1.65
N SER A 302 3.58 9.76 1.36
CA SER A 302 2.50 9.65 2.36
C SER A 302 2.37 8.24 2.92
N GLY A 303 2.58 7.21 2.08
CA GLY A 303 2.61 5.82 2.52
C GLY A 303 3.73 5.51 3.50
N ILE A 304 4.94 6.02 3.25
CA ILE A 304 6.08 5.87 4.16
C ILE A 304 5.81 6.58 5.49
N LEU A 305 5.31 7.82 5.43
CA LEU A 305 4.93 8.56 6.63
C LEU A 305 3.86 7.83 7.44
N LYS A 306 2.82 7.31 6.78
CA LYS A 306 1.77 6.49 7.40
C LYS A 306 2.36 5.27 8.12
N ASP A 307 3.30 4.56 7.49
CA ASP A 307 3.92 3.37 8.08
C ASP A 307 4.74 3.72 9.34
N ILE A 308 5.45 4.86 9.34
CA ILE A 308 6.17 5.37 10.52
C ILE A 308 5.19 5.73 11.65
N LEU A 309 4.14 6.49 11.33
CA LEU A 309 3.12 6.91 12.30
C LEU A 309 2.37 5.73 12.89
N LEU A 310 2.14 4.69 12.10
CA LEU A 310 1.50 3.46 12.55
C LEU A 310 2.37 2.69 13.54
N VAL A 311 3.68 2.55 13.27
CA VAL A 311 4.64 1.95 14.22
C VAL A 311 4.63 2.75 15.52
N ALA A 312 4.80 4.07 15.44
CA ALA A 312 4.74 4.96 16.59
C ALA A 312 3.45 4.82 17.40
N SER A 313 2.30 4.80 16.73
CA SER A 313 0.98 4.63 17.36
C SER A 313 0.84 3.25 18.02
N SER A 314 1.41 2.19 17.44
CA SER A 314 1.36 0.86 18.06
C SER A 314 2.17 0.77 19.34
N ILE A 315 3.34 1.42 19.41
CA ILE A 315 4.15 1.52 20.63
C ILE A 315 3.36 2.26 21.72
N LEU A 316 2.70 3.37 21.37
CA LEU A 316 1.96 4.19 22.33
C LEU A 316 0.65 3.53 22.81
N LEU A 317 -0.08 2.86 21.93
CA LEU A 317 -1.42 2.30 22.23
C LEU A 317 -1.36 0.88 22.78
N PHE A 318 -0.47 0.04 22.26
CA PHE A 318 -0.38 -1.37 22.64
C PHE A 318 0.83 -1.67 23.53
N GLY A 319 1.75 -0.71 23.69
CA GLY A 319 2.98 -0.93 24.46
C GLY A 319 3.94 -1.91 23.78
N ASP A 320 3.79 -2.13 22.46
CA ASP A 320 4.62 -3.05 21.68
C ASP A 320 6.11 -2.67 21.87
N PRO A 321 6.94 -3.54 22.48
CA PRO A 321 8.34 -3.21 22.73
C PRO A 321 9.11 -3.21 21.41
N VAL A 322 9.86 -2.14 21.14
CA VAL A 322 10.72 -2.01 19.96
C VAL A 322 12.16 -1.87 20.40
N THR A 323 12.98 -2.88 20.10
CA THR A 323 14.39 -2.88 20.49
C THR A 323 15.20 -1.86 19.67
N GLY A 324 16.35 -1.45 20.21
CA GLY A 324 17.28 -0.59 19.47
C GLY A 324 17.73 -1.22 18.14
N GLN A 325 17.90 -2.54 18.10
CA GLN A 325 18.21 -3.27 16.88
C GLN A 325 17.06 -3.23 15.86
N GLN A 326 15.80 -3.37 16.31
CA GLN A 326 14.63 -3.18 15.45
C GLN A 326 14.55 -1.79 14.85
N PHE A 327 14.79 -0.77 15.67
CA PHE A 327 14.80 0.61 15.23
C PHE A 327 15.85 0.86 14.14
N VAL A 328 17.07 0.37 14.33
CA VAL A 328 18.16 0.49 13.34
C VAL A 328 17.80 -0.27 12.06
N GLY A 329 17.38 -1.54 12.16
CA GLY A 329 17.00 -2.35 11.00
C GLY A 329 15.86 -1.73 10.19
N TYR A 330 14.82 -1.25 10.87
CA TYR A 330 13.69 -0.61 10.20
C TYR A 330 14.08 0.73 9.57
N SER A 331 14.97 1.51 10.19
CA SER A 331 15.49 2.75 9.61
C SER A 331 16.26 2.49 8.31
N ILE A 332 17.08 1.43 8.28
CA ILE A 332 17.76 0.97 7.05
C ILE A 332 16.74 0.57 5.99
N ALA A 333 15.71 -0.20 6.37
CA ALA A 333 14.68 -0.65 5.44
C ALA A 333 13.88 0.52 4.84
N LEU A 334 13.50 1.50 5.65
CA LEU A 334 12.82 2.72 5.21
C LEU A 334 13.71 3.57 4.30
N GLY A 335 14.98 3.77 4.66
CA GLY A 335 15.94 4.47 3.80
C GLY A 335 16.09 3.81 2.44
N GLY A 336 16.21 2.48 2.40
CA GLY A 336 16.24 1.71 1.16
C GLY A 336 14.95 1.82 0.36
N LEU A 337 13.79 1.85 1.03
CA LEU A 337 12.49 2.00 0.37
C LEU A 337 12.31 3.38 -0.27
N VAL A 338 12.69 4.45 0.44
CA VAL A 338 12.70 5.83 -0.08
C VAL A 338 13.58 5.91 -1.32
N TYR A 339 14.81 5.39 -1.21
CA TYR A 339 15.77 5.39 -2.31
C TYR A 339 15.27 4.58 -3.53
N TYR A 340 14.71 3.40 -3.30
CA TYR A 340 14.14 2.55 -4.36
C TYR A 340 12.97 3.24 -5.09
N LYS A 341 12.09 3.92 -4.37
CA LYS A 341 10.87 4.51 -4.93
C LYS A 341 11.09 5.86 -5.62
N LEU A 342 11.99 6.69 -5.11
CA LEU A 342 12.26 8.03 -5.67
C LEU A 342 13.44 8.04 -6.65
N GLY A 343 14.42 7.17 -6.47
CA GLY A 343 15.70 7.28 -7.16
C GLY A 343 16.58 8.42 -6.61
N SER A 344 17.85 8.40 -7.02
CA SER A 344 18.87 9.33 -6.53
C SER A 344 18.63 10.78 -6.98
N GLU A 345 18.14 10.99 -8.20
CA GLU A 345 17.92 12.32 -8.78
C GLU A 345 16.80 13.07 -8.07
N THR A 346 15.62 12.45 -7.94
CA THR A 346 14.48 13.05 -7.24
C THR A 346 14.80 13.27 -5.76
N LEU A 347 15.50 12.33 -5.12
CA LEU A 347 15.93 12.50 -3.73
C LEU A 347 16.90 13.67 -3.57
N SER A 348 17.84 13.84 -4.50
CA SER A 348 18.78 14.98 -4.50
C SER A 348 18.07 16.31 -4.73
N ALA A 349 17.06 16.34 -5.61
CA ALA A 349 16.24 17.52 -5.84
C ALA A 349 15.45 17.92 -4.58
N ILE A 350 14.75 16.97 -3.96
CA ILE A 350 14.02 17.18 -2.71
C ILE A 350 14.96 17.62 -1.59
N ALA A 351 16.14 17.02 -1.47
CA ALA A 351 17.13 17.39 -0.47
C ALA A 351 17.64 18.83 -0.64
N LYS A 352 17.88 19.26 -1.90
CA LYS A 352 18.28 20.64 -2.20
C LYS A 352 17.15 21.62 -1.85
N GLU A 353 15.93 21.35 -2.27
CA GLU A 353 14.76 22.20 -1.99
C GLU A 353 14.50 22.30 -0.47
N THR A 354 14.54 21.18 0.23
CA THR A 354 14.41 21.13 1.70
C THR A 354 15.52 21.94 2.39
N THR A 355 16.76 21.85 1.89
CA THR A 355 17.89 22.62 2.46
C THR A 355 17.69 24.12 2.28
N LEU A 356 17.18 24.54 1.12
CA LEU A 356 16.86 25.93 0.85
C LEU A 356 15.72 26.43 1.75
N GLU A 357 14.64 25.66 1.89
CA GLU A 357 13.49 26.01 2.74
C GLU A 357 13.87 26.04 4.23
N VAL A 358 14.67 25.08 4.70
CA VAL A 358 15.19 25.08 6.08
C VAL A 358 16.10 26.29 6.32
N ASN A 359 16.94 26.67 5.35
CA ASN A 359 17.77 27.86 5.46
C ASN A 359 16.93 29.15 5.47
N ASP A 360 15.87 29.21 4.67
CA ASP A 360 14.92 30.33 4.66
C ASP A 360 14.20 30.45 6.02
N ILE A 361 13.66 29.34 6.55
CA ILE A 361 13.03 29.32 7.88
C ILE A 361 14.05 29.66 8.97
N ARG A 362 15.30 29.21 8.85
CA ARG A 362 16.37 29.54 9.81
C ARG A 362 16.67 31.03 9.84
N GLN A 363 16.67 31.69 8.69
CA GLN A 363 16.93 33.12 8.56
C GLN A 363 15.73 33.97 8.96
N ASN A 364 14.53 33.62 8.49
CA ASN A 364 13.32 34.44 8.64
C ASN A 364 12.51 34.11 9.90
N HIS A 365 12.56 32.86 10.38
CA HIS A 365 11.77 32.36 11.51
C HIS A 365 12.55 31.37 12.41
N PRO A 366 13.66 31.78 13.04
CA PRO A 366 14.52 30.88 13.82
C PRO A 366 13.80 30.21 15.00
N ALA A 367 12.77 30.86 15.55
CA ALA A 367 11.94 30.27 16.60
C ALA A 367 11.12 29.06 16.10
N ARG A 368 10.55 29.12 14.89
CA ARG A 368 9.78 28.00 14.30
C ARG A 368 10.66 26.78 14.08
N LEU A 369 11.88 26.97 13.57
CA LEU A 369 12.82 25.87 13.38
C LEU A 369 13.16 25.18 14.71
N ARG A 370 13.40 25.96 15.77
CA ARG A 370 13.64 25.41 17.12
C ARG A 370 12.45 24.61 17.64
N TYR A 371 11.23 25.09 17.44
CA TYR A 371 10.03 24.34 17.84
C TYR A 371 9.86 23.04 17.05
N VAL A 372 10.11 23.04 15.74
CA VAL A 372 10.01 21.83 14.91
C VAL A 372 11.07 20.80 15.32
N LEU A 373 12.33 21.23 15.49
CA LEU A 373 13.40 20.35 15.94
C LEU A 373 13.15 19.81 17.36
N PHE A 374 12.68 20.66 18.27
CA PHE A 374 12.33 20.25 19.62
C PHE A 374 11.15 19.26 19.62
N ALA A 375 10.11 19.52 18.82
CA ALA A 375 8.96 18.62 18.69
C ALA A 375 9.37 17.26 18.10
N ALA A 376 10.24 17.25 17.08
CA ALA A 376 10.78 16.02 16.51
C ALA A 376 11.64 15.25 17.52
N ALA A 377 12.52 15.94 18.25
CA ALA A 377 13.35 15.34 19.28
C ALA A 377 12.51 14.80 20.45
N LEU A 378 11.49 15.54 20.89
CA LEU A 378 10.54 15.14 21.93
C LEU A 378 9.72 13.92 21.48
N PHE A 379 9.25 13.91 20.24
CA PHE A 379 8.52 12.78 19.67
C PHE A 379 9.39 11.51 19.64
N MET A 380 10.63 11.62 19.15
CA MET A 380 11.61 10.54 19.15
C MET A 380 11.95 10.06 20.57
N PHE A 381 12.15 10.99 21.49
CA PHE A 381 12.43 10.69 22.89
C PHE A 381 11.25 9.98 23.55
N CYS A 382 10.01 10.44 23.34
CA CYS A 382 8.81 9.79 23.86
C CYS A 382 8.66 8.36 23.33
N LEU A 383 8.93 8.13 22.05
CA LEU A 383 8.89 6.78 21.47
C LEU A 383 9.94 5.85 22.08
N LEU A 384 11.17 6.34 22.22
CA LEU A 384 12.25 5.58 22.84
C LEU A 384 12.00 5.35 24.33
N TRP A 385 11.50 6.34 25.06
CA TRP A 385 11.19 6.25 26.48
C TRP A 385 10.07 5.26 26.77
N VAL A 386 8.96 5.32 26.01
CA VAL A 386 7.85 4.38 26.15
C VAL A 386 8.32 2.95 25.84
N SER A 387 9.10 2.78 24.76
CA SER A 387 9.67 1.47 24.41
C SER A 387 10.64 0.94 25.48
N LEU A 388 11.50 1.79 26.05
CA LEU A 388 12.43 1.38 27.12
C LEU A 388 11.69 1.03 28.41
N ARG A 389 10.60 1.72 28.72
CA ARG A 389 9.80 1.45 29.92
C ARG A 389 8.97 0.17 29.81
N THR A 390 8.51 -0.20 28.62
CA THR A 390 7.84 -1.49 28.38
C THR A 390 8.81 -2.67 28.34
N ASN A 391 10.12 -2.41 28.18
CA ASN A 391 11.20 -3.39 28.21
C ASN A 391 11.85 -3.59 29.60
N ALA A 392 11.41 -2.86 30.63
CA ALA A 392 11.90 -3.07 32.00
C ALA A 392 11.18 -4.27 32.65
N PRO A 393 11.91 -5.19 33.32
CA PRO A 393 11.37 -6.44 33.85
C PRO A 393 10.33 -6.27 34.95
#